data_AF-A0A094QV55-F1
#
_entry.id   AF-A0A094QV55-F1
#
_cell.length_a   1.000
_cell.length_b   1.000
_cell.length_c   1.000
_cell.angle_alpha   90.00
_cell.angle_beta   90.00
_cell.angle_gamma   90.00
#
_symmetry.space_group_name_H-M   'P 1'
#
loop_
_entity.id
_entity.type
_entity.pdbx_description
1 polymer ?
#
loop_
_entity_poly.entity_id
_entity_poly.type
_entity_poly.pdbx_seq_one_letter_code
_entity_poly.pdbx_strand_id
1 'polypeptide(L)'
;MLIQRMSERVEDQKMTGRPPKPIEQKKLIGTYRPGRTLLDPNNTELERAIELPKPLQPLSEAGLNFWGSVWGAGVNWISPKTDIHLVQLVAEQFDERAKLRNLVETGGVPRDRSGLRELEKQITGNLAALGLNPSDRARLGFAVVKTESQLDAFFRSVESRRAEQS
;
A
#
# COMPACT_ATOMS: atom_id res chain seq x y z
N MET A 1 -42.69 23.58 14.24
CA MET A 1 -41.99 23.43 12.94
C MET A 1 -40.57 23.93 13.08
N LEU A 2 -39.64 23.09 13.55
CA LEU A 2 -38.27 23.50 13.86
C LEU A 2 -37.20 22.47 13.41
N ILE A 3 -37.49 21.69 12.36
CA ILE A 3 -36.56 20.66 11.85
C ILE A 3 -36.69 20.60 10.32
N GLN A 4 -36.21 21.62 9.60
CA GLN A 4 -36.09 21.51 8.13
C GLN A 4 -35.12 22.53 7.50
N ARG A 5 -33.97 22.81 8.14
CA ARG A 5 -32.98 23.73 7.53
C ARG A 5 -31.52 23.47 7.93
N MET A 6 -31.12 22.19 7.97
CA MET A 6 -29.72 21.79 8.20
C MET A 6 -29.18 20.79 7.17
N SER A 7 -29.85 20.60 6.02
CA SER A 7 -29.50 19.50 5.09
C SER A 7 -28.76 19.89 3.80
N GLU A 8 -28.41 21.15 3.58
CA GLU A 8 -27.75 21.54 2.32
C GLU A 8 -26.65 22.58 2.59
N ARG A 9 -25.44 22.10 2.88
CA ARG A 9 -24.17 22.75 2.55
C ARG A 9 -22.99 21.86 2.98
N VAL A 10 -22.80 20.77 2.27
CA VAL A 10 -21.46 20.19 2.08
C VAL A 10 -21.25 20.21 0.57
N GLU A 11 -21.04 21.41 0.04
CA GLU A 11 -20.59 21.57 -1.35
C GLU A 11 -19.13 21.13 -1.42
N ASP A 12 -18.87 20.16 -2.29
CA ASP A 12 -17.56 19.69 -2.70
C ASP A 12 -16.65 20.86 -3.10
N GLN A 13 -15.80 21.29 -2.17
CA GLN A 13 -14.69 22.19 -2.46
C GLN A 13 -13.62 21.40 -3.22
N LYS A 14 -13.81 21.22 -4.53
CA LYS A 14 -12.78 20.74 -5.45
C LYS A 14 -11.60 21.71 -5.38
N MET A 15 -10.53 21.32 -4.68
CA MET A 15 -9.27 22.04 -4.68
C MET A 15 -8.66 22.01 -6.09
N THR A 16 -8.94 23.03 -6.89
CA THR A 16 -8.26 23.30 -8.16
C THR A 16 -6.86 23.82 -7.86
N GLY A 17 -5.93 22.90 -7.63
CA GLY A 17 -4.52 23.19 -7.45
C GLY A 17 -3.67 22.14 -8.14
N ARG A 18 -2.48 22.53 -8.61
CA ARG A 18 -1.49 21.58 -9.15
C ARG A 18 -1.20 20.54 -8.06
N PRO A 19 -1.19 19.23 -8.37
CA PRO A 19 -1.01 18.19 -7.38
C PRO A 19 0.26 18.47 -6.53
N PRO A 20 0.18 18.26 -5.21
CA PRO A 20 1.27 18.59 -4.31
C PRO A 20 2.53 17.81 -4.72
N LYS A 21 3.65 18.53 -4.86
CA LYS A 21 4.94 17.89 -5.15
C LYS A 21 5.31 16.92 -4.01
N PRO A 22 5.81 15.72 -4.32
CA PRO A 22 6.27 14.75 -3.32
C PRO A 22 7.27 15.37 -2.34
N ILE A 23 7.26 14.88 -1.09
CA ILE A 23 8.13 15.37 -0.02
C ILE A 23 9.61 15.25 -0.40
N GLU A 24 9.99 14.12 -1.01
CA GLU A 24 11.35 13.87 -1.49
C GLU A 24 11.80 14.88 -2.55
N GLN A 25 10.91 15.29 -3.46
CA GLN A 25 11.21 16.32 -4.44
C GLN A 25 11.38 17.70 -3.81
N LYS A 26 10.64 18.01 -2.73
CA LYS A 26 10.81 19.24 -1.97
C LYS A 26 12.12 19.27 -1.19
N LYS A 27 12.58 18.12 -0.67
CA LYS A 27 13.90 17.96 -0.03
C LYS A 27 15.03 18.22 -1.03
N LEU A 28 14.98 17.58 -2.20
CA LEU A 28 15.99 17.74 -3.25
C LEU A 28 16.11 19.19 -3.76
N ILE A 29 14.97 19.89 -3.89
CA ILE A 29 14.90 21.28 -4.38
C ILE A 29 15.19 22.30 -3.24
N GLY A 30 15.37 21.85 -1.99
CA GLY A 30 15.63 22.74 -0.85
C GLY A 30 14.42 23.59 -0.41
N THR A 31 13.20 23.25 -0.87
CA THR A 31 11.95 23.95 -0.51
C THR A 31 11.19 23.24 0.61
N TYR A 32 11.78 22.22 1.21
CA TYR A 32 11.23 21.49 2.33
C TYR A 32 11.14 22.38 3.58
N ARG A 33 9.93 22.53 4.14
CA ARG A 33 9.67 23.28 5.37
C ARG A 33 9.11 22.32 6.43
N PRO A 34 9.89 21.94 7.46
CA PRO A 34 9.51 20.91 8.42
C PRO A 34 8.22 21.22 9.18
N GLY A 35 7.97 22.49 9.54
CA GLY A 35 6.78 22.89 10.32
C GLY A 35 5.46 23.05 9.54
N ARG A 36 5.41 22.70 8.24
CA ARG A 36 4.18 22.81 7.40
C ARG A 36 3.68 21.45 6.91
N THR A 37 4.31 20.37 7.35
CA THR A 37 3.89 19.01 7.04
C THR A 37 2.87 18.59 8.09
N LEU A 38 1.64 18.23 7.68
CA LEU A 38 0.62 17.66 8.59
C LEU A 38 0.96 16.22 9.04
N LEU A 39 2.07 15.68 8.54
CA LEU A 39 2.53 14.31 8.77
C LEU A 39 3.93 14.41 9.33
N ASP A 40 4.08 14.05 10.60
CA ASP A 40 5.36 14.01 11.28
C ASP A 40 6.20 12.88 10.64
N PRO A 41 7.36 13.17 10.04
CA PRO A 41 8.18 12.16 9.36
C PRO A 41 8.74 11.10 10.33
N ASN A 42 8.68 11.34 11.64
CA ASN A 42 9.05 10.41 12.69
C ASN A 42 7.87 9.54 13.18
N ASN A 43 6.65 9.72 12.66
CA ASN A 43 5.45 9.02 13.13
C ASN A 43 4.88 8.01 12.10
N THR A 44 5.70 7.59 11.14
CA THR A 44 5.34 6.54 10.17
C THR A 44 6.06 5.23 10.45
N GLU A 45 6.16 4.84 11.72
CA GLU A 45 6.36 3.43 12.04
C GLU A 45 5.02 2.72 11.86
N LEU A 46 4.79 2.23 10.64
CA LEU A 46 3.66 1.36 10.38
C LEU A 46 3.87 0.10 11.21
N GLU A 47 2.92 -0.18 12.12
CA GLU A 47 2.92 -1.42 12.89
C GLU A 47 2.96 -2.61 11.92
N ARG A 48 4.11 -3.30 11.90
CA ARG A 48 4.25 -4.55 11.17
C ARG A 48 3.28 -5.57 11.78
N ALA A 49 2.56 -6.31 10.93
CA ALA A 49 1.77 -7.44 11.37
C ALA A 49 2.69 -8.49 12.00
N ILE A 50 2.60 -8.71 13.32
CA ILE A 50 3.32 -9.78 14.02
C ILE A 50 2.69 -11.15 13.70
N GLU A 51 1.39 -11.15 13.37
CA GLU A 51 0.62 -12.32 12.96
C GLU A 51 -0.05 -12.04 11.61
N LEU A 52 -0.15 -13.06 10.75
CA LEU A 52 -0.84 -12.92 9.47
C LEU A 52 -2.32 -12.60 9.73
N PRO A 53 -2.85 -11.46 9.25
CA PRO A 53 -4.24 -11.13 9.46
C PRO A 53 -5.14 -12.15 8.75
N LYS A 54 -6.26 -12.48 9.39
CA LYS A 54 -7.29 -13.33 8.79
C LYS A 54 -8.01 -12.56 7.67
N PRO A 55 -8.26 -13.19 6.49
CA PRO A 55 -9.09 -12.59 5.45
C PRO A 55 -10.46 -12.16 5.97
N LEU A 56 -10.96 -11.02 5.48
CA LEU A 56 -12.27 -10.47 5.87
C LEU A 56 -13.42 -11.29 5.28
N GLN A 57 -13.21 -11.85 4.10
CA GLN A 57 -14.14 -12.72 3.38
C GLN A 57 -13.43 -14.01 2.96
N PRO A 58 -14.17 -15.11 2.75
CA PRO A 58 -13.58 -16.36 2.29
C PRO A 58 -12.95 -16.17 0.90
N LEU A 59 -11.69 -16.57 0.78
CA LEU A 59 -10.92 -16.55 -0.46
C LEU A 59 -10.75 -17.98 -0.99
N SER A 60 -10.64 -18.10 -2.31
CA SER A 60 -10.24 -19.36 -2.97
C SER A 60 -8.71 -19.45 -3.01
N GLU A 61 -8.18 -20.50 -3.65
CA GLU A 61 -6.74 -20.79 -3.66
C GLU A 61 -5.90 -19.63 -4.22
N ALA A 62 -6.33 -18.99 -5.31
CA ALA A 62 -5.58 -17.91 -5.94
C ALA A 62 -5.48 -16.67 -5.04
N GLY A 63 -6.59 -16.27 -4.42
CA GLY A 63 -6.69 -15.17 -3.48
C GLY A 63 -5.90 -15.44 -2.20
N LEU A 64 -5.96 -16.66 -1.66
CA LEU A 64 -5.17 -17.06 -0.48
C LEU A 64 -3.66 -17.03 -0.76
N ASN A 65 -3.23 -17.47 -1.95
CA ASN A 65 -1.83 -17.40 -2.35
C ASN A 65 -1.33 -15.95 -2.42
N PHE A 66 -2.14 -15.04 -2.99
CA PHE A 66 -1.83 -13.62 -3.00
C PHE A 66 -1.80 -13.04 -1.57
N TRP A 67 -2.81 -13.34 -0.75
CA TRP A 67 -2.90 -12.90 0.64
C TRP A 67 -1.68 -13.31 1.45
N GLY A 68 -1.31 -14.59 1.39
CA GLY A 68 -0.12 -15.14 2.04
C GLY A 68 1.18 -14.51 1.53
N SER A 69 1.26 -14.18 0.23
CA SER A 69 2.43 -13.49 -0.33
C SER A 69 2.56 -12.07 0.19
N VAL A 70 1.47 -11.31 0.27
CA VAL A 70 1.49 -9.91 0.74
C VAL A 70 1.87 -9.84 2.22
N TRP A 71 1.20 -10.63 3.06
CA TRP A 71 1.42 -10.58 4.51
C TRP A 71 2.62 -11.41 4.97
N GLY A 72 2.98 -12.47 4.24
CA GLY A 72 4.09 -13.37 4.57
C GLY A 72 5.46 -12.92 4.06
N ALA A 73 5.53 -12.18 2.94
CA ALA A 73 6.81 -11.69 2.40
C ALA A 73 7.42 -10.51 3.20
N GLY A 74 6.82 -10.12 4.33
CA GLY A 74 7.35 -9.08 5.21
C GLY A 74 7.27 -7.69 4.60
N VAL A 75 6.17 -7.38 3.90
CA VAL A 75 5.96 -6.05 3.32
C VAL A 75 5.76 -5.02 4.45
N ASN A 76 6.79 -4.23 4.73
CA ASN A 76 6.82 -3.30 5.87
C ASN A 76 5.93 -2.06 5.73
N TRP A 77 5.48 -1.71 4.53
CA TRP A 77 4.70 -0.49 4.27
C TRP A 77 3.20 -0.73 4.05
N ILE A 78 2.75 -1.98 4.16
CA ILE A 78 1.32 -2.31 4.10
C ILE A 78 0.84 -2.50 5.53
N SER A 79 -0.15 -1.71 5.94
CA SER A 79 -0.73 -1.78 7.27
C SER A 79 -1.93 -2.73 7.29
N PRO A 80 -1.97 -3.69 8.23
CA PRO A 80 -3.15 -4.54 8.46
C PRO A 80 -4.42 -3.78 8.86
N LYS A 81 -4.30 -2.51 9.28
CA LYS A 81 -5.44 -1.70 9.71
C LYS A 81 -6.04 -0.91 8.56
N THR A 82 -5.21 -0.28 7.74
CA THR A 82 -5.68 0.62 6.68
C THR A 82 -5.84 -0.10 5.34
N ASP A 83 -4.90 -0.98 4.99
CA ASP A 83 -4.81 -1.55 3.64
C ASP A 83 -5.55 -2.88 3.50
N ILE A 84 -6.02 -3.47 4.61
CA ILE A 84 -6.65 -4.78 4.65
C ILE A 84 -7.83 -4.92 3.68
N HIS A 85 -8.64 -3.87 3.52
CA HIS A 85 -9.77 -3.88 2.59
C HIS A 85 -9.33 -3.88 1.13
N LEU A 86 -8.26 -3.14 0.79
CA LEU A 86 -7.74 -3.12 -0.57
C LEU A 86 -7.01 -4.44 -0.89
N VAL A 87 -6.27 -5.00 0.07
CA VAL A 87 -5.64 -6.32 -0.08
C VAL A 87 -6.71 -7.41 -0.25
N GLN A 88 -7.81 -7.34 0.52
CA GLN A 88 -8.95 -8.25 0.39
C GLN A 88 -9.58 -8.16 -1.01
N LEU A 89 -9.87 -6.95 -1.47
CA LEU A 89 -10.44 -6.72 -2.80
C LEU A 89 -9.55 -7.31 -3.89
N VAL A 90 -8.24 -7.07 -3.84
CA VAL A 90 -7.31 -7.61 -4.83
C VAL A 90 -7.24 -9.14 -4.77
N ALA A 91 -7.26 -9.73 -3.57
CA ALA A 91 -7.30 -11.18 -3.41
C ALA A 91 -8.56 -11.79 -4.06
N GLU A 92 -9.72 -11.17 -3.88
CA GLU A 92 -10.97 -11.58 -4.54
C GLU A 92 -10.88 -11.44 -6.06
N GLN A 93 -10.25 -10.38 -6.57
CA GLN A 93 -9.99 -10.21 -8.00
C GLN A 93 -9.07 -11.30 -8.57
N PHE A 94 -8.10 -11.79 -7.81
CA PHE A 94 -7.27 -12.93 -8.22
C PHE A 94 -8.08 -14.23 -8.34
N ASP A 95 -9.03 -14.47 -7.43
CA ASP A 95 -9.95 -15.60 -7.52
C ASP A 95 -10.86 -15.50 -8.75
N GLU A 96 -11.43 -14.32 -9.00
CA GLU A 96 -12.25 -14.07 -10.19
C GLU A 96 -11.44 -14.26 -11.48
N ARG A 97 -10.19 -13.77 -11.50
CA ARG A 97 -9.28 -13.94 -12.63
C ARG A 97 -9.03 -15.41 -12.93
N ALA A 98 -8.82 -16.25 -11.91
CA ALA A 98 -8.65 -17.69 -12.09
C ALA A 98 -9.88 -18.33 -12.75
N LYS A 99 -11.09 -17.96 -12.30
CA LYS A 99 -12.36 -18.44 -12.89
C LYS A 99 -12.52 -18.00 -14.34
N LEU A 100 -12.29 -16.72 -14.64
CA LEU A 100 -12.41 -16.18 -16.00
C LEU A 100 -11.37 -16.79 -16.95
N ARG A 101 -10.15 -17.03 -16.47
CA ARG A 101 -9.11 -17.68 -17.27
C ARG A 101 -9.53 -19.09 -17.66
N ASN A 102 -10.02 -19.88 -16.70
CA ASN A 102 -10.53 -21.22 -16.98
C ASN A 102 -11.67 -21.17 -18.02
N LEU A 103 -12.63 -20.26 -17.86
CA LEU A 103 -13.74 -20.08 -18.81
C LEU A 103 -13.25 -19.78 -20.25
N VAL A 104 -12.29 -18.86 -20.37
CA VAL A 104 -11.69 -18.48 -21.66
C VAL A 104 -10.94 -19.65 -22.30
N GLU A 105 -10.26 -20.47 -21.51
CA GLU A 105 -9.50 -21.64 -21.98
C GLU A 105 -10.43 -22.78 -22.43
N THR A 106 -11.58 -22.99 -21.76
CA THR A 106 -12.52 -24.08 -22.07
C THR A 106 -13.53 -23.76 -23.18
N GLY A 107 -13.46 -22.59 -23.83
CA GLY A 107 -14.34 -22.23 -24.94
C GLY A 107 -15.28 -21.04 -24.68
N GLY A 108 -14.90 -20.10 -23.81
CA GLY A 108 -15.64 -18.87 -23.56
C GLY A 108 -15.81 -17.96 -24.79
N VAL A 109 -16.70 -16.98 -24.68
CA VAL A 109 -17.00 -16.04 -25.76
C VAL A 109 -15.96 -14.91 -25.84
N PRO A 110 -15.82 -14.21 -26.98
CA PRO A 110 -14.88 -13.09 -27.10
C PRO A 110 -15.02 -12.00 -26.02
N ARG A 111 -16.23 -11.85 -25.46
CA ARG A 111 -16.51 -10.93 -24.35
C ARG A 111 -15.78 -11.32 -23.07
N ASP A 112 -15.62 -12.62 -22.80
CA ASP A 112 -14.95 -13.12 -21.60
C ASP A 112 -13.45 -12.79 -21.63
N ARG A 113 -12.83 -12.88 -22.81
CA ARG A 113 -11.44 -12.43 -23.03
C ARG A 113 -11.26 -10.94 -22.77
N SER A 114 -12.27 -10.15 -23.15
CA SER A 114 -12.25 -8.70 -22.92
C SER A 114 -12.44 -8.37 -21.44
N GLY A 115 -13.36 -9.06 -20.78
CA GLY A 115 -13.56 -8.96 -19.32
C GLY A 115 -12.31 -9.35 -18.54
N LEU A 116 -11.64 -10.45 -18.92
CA LEU A 116 -10.37 -10.88 -18.32
C LEU A 116 -9.29 -9.81 -18.43
N ARG A 117 -9.12 -9.19 -19.60
CA ARG A 117 -8.12 -8.12 -19.80
C ARG A 117 -8.44 -6.87 -18.98
N GLU A 118 -9.71 -6.52 -18.86
CA GLU A 118 -10.13 -5.38 -18.03
C GLU A 118 -9.90 -5.66 -16.55
N LEU A 119 -10.22 -6.88 -16.07
CA LEU A 119 -9.92 -7.30 -14.71
C LEU A 119 -8.42 -7.28 -14.42
N GLU A 120 -7.59 -7.78 -15.34
CA GLU A 120 -6.12 -7.75 -15.20
C GLU A 120 -5.57 -6.31 -15.12
N LYS A 121 -6.17 -5.38 -15.87
CA LYS A 121 -5.85 -3.96 -15.79
C LYS A 121 -6.23 -3.36 -14.43
N GLN A 122 -7.40 -3.70 -13.89
CA GLN A 122 -7.82 -3.27 -12.56
C GLN A 122 -6.90 -3.81 -11.46
N ILE A 123 -6.56 -5.11 -11.53
CA ILE A 123 -5.59 -5.74 -10.63
C ILE A 123 -4.25 -4.99 -10.68
N THR A 124 -3.73 -4.72 -11.88
CA THR A 124 -2.45 -4.00 -12.04
C THR A 124 -2.50 -2.61 -11.40
N GLY A 125 -3.61 -1.89 -11.56
CA GLY A 125 -3.82 -0.59 -10.92
C GLY A 125 -3.85 -0.68 -9.40
N ASN A 126 -4.53 -1.69 -8.84
CA ASN A 126 -4.60 -1.89 -7.40
C ASN A 126 -3.25 -2.33 -6.80
N LEU A 127 -2.49 -3.18 -7.50
CA LEU A 127 -1.13 -3.56 -7.10
C LEU A 127 -0.18 -2.36 -7.08
N ALA A 128 -0.31 -1.43 -8.03
CA ALA A 128 0.42 -0.18 -8.04
C ALA A 128 0.02 0.72 -6.86
N ALA A 129 -1.28 0.81 -6.55
CA ALA A 129 -1.78 1.57 -5.39
C ALA A 129 -1.23 1.03 -4.06
N LEU A 130 -1.07 -0.30 -3.93
CA LEU A 130 -0.46 -0.95 -2.77
C LEU A 130 1.08 -0.83 -2.73
N GLY A 131 1.72 -0.24 -3.74
CA GLY A 131 3.18 -0.13 -3.81
C GLY A 131 3.90 -1.47 -3.90
N LEU A 132 3.25 -2.50 -4.46
CA LEU A 132 3.82 -3.84 -4.59
C LEU A 132 4.84 -3.93 -5.72
N ASN A 133 4.78 -3.03 -6.70
CA ASN A 133 5.80 -2.84 -7.74
C ASN A 133 6.94 -1.91 -7.23
N PRO A 134 8.23 -2.25 -7.44
CA PRO A 134 9.36 -1.38 -7.08
C PRO A 134 9.23 0.08 -7.55
N SER A 135 8.76 0.31 -8.78
CA SER A 135 8.62 1.67 -9.33
C SER A 135 7.52 2.47 -8.63
N ASP A 136 6.38 1.84 -8.35
CA ASP A 136 5.26 2.48 -7.68
C ASP A 136 5.57 2.73 -6.19
N ARG A 137 6.31 1.82 -5.56
CA ARG A 137 6.83 2.00 -4.20
C ARG A 137 7.74 3.21 -4.09
N ALA A 138 8.69 3.36 -5.03
CA ALA A 138 9.56 4.52 -5.09
C ALA A 138 8.75 5.82 -5.28
N ARG A 139 7.67 5.78 -6.08
CA ARG A 139 6.78 6.93 -6.29
C ARG A 139 5.99 7.30 -5.02
N LEU A 140 5.53 6.31 -4.26
CA LEU A 140 4.79 6.52 -3.00
C LEU A 140 5.69 7.01 -1.86
N GLY A 141 7.01 7.03 -2.05
CA GLY A 141 7.95 7.50 -1.02
C GLY A 141 8.08 6.54 0.15
N PHE A 142 7.60 5.30 0.00
CA PHE A 142 7.88 4.24 0.95
C PHE A 142 9.37 3.93 0.87
N ALA A 143 10.14 4.42 1.84
CA ALA A 143 11.50 3.94 2.03
C ALA A 143 11.39 2.44 2.32
N VAL A 144 12.09 1.63 1.52
CA VAL A 144 12.43 0.28 1.98
C VAL A 144 13.17 0.51 3.28
N VAL A 145 12.51 0.25 4.40
CA VAL A 145 13.15 0.28 5.72
C VAL A 145 14.33 -0.66 5.54
N LYS A 146 15.54 -0.10 5.52
CA LYS A 146 16.76 -0.88 5.61
C LYS A 146 16.59 -1.63 6.91
N THR A 147 16.22 -2.91 6.83
CA THR A 147 16.39 -3.82 7.95
C THR A 147 17.82 -3.61 8.40
N GLU A 148 18.04 -3.16 9.63
CA GLU A 148 19.37 -2.86 10.15
C GLU A 148 20.32 -3.96 9.70
N SER A 149 21.30 -3.57 8.89
CA SER A 149 22.29 -4.51 8.42
C SER A 149 23.01 -5.04 9.66
N GLN A 150 23.47 -6.29 9.65
CA GLN A 150 24.34 -6.81 10.70
C GLN A 150 25.55 -5.88 10.94
N LEU A 151 25.94 -5.11 9.92
CA LEU A 151 26.96 -4.06 10.01
C LEU A 151 26.52 -2.86 10.87
N ASP A 152 25.26 -2.41 10.78
CA ASP A 152 24.76 -1.27 11.56
C ASP A 152 24.67 -1.63 13.05
N ALA A 153 24.23 -2.85 13.36
CA ALA A 153 24.26 -3.41 14.72
C ALA A 153 25.71 -3.56 15.24
N PHE A 154 26.64 -3.96 14.38
CA PHE A 154 28.06 -4.06 14.74
C PHE A 154 28.66 -2.68 15.08
N PHE A 155 28.42 -1.65 14.28
CA PHE A 155 28.93 -0.30 14.55
C PHE A 155 28.41 0.27 15.87
N ARG A 156 27.12 0.08 16.21
CA ARG A 156 26.60 0.44 17.54
C ARG A 156 27.33 -0.28 18.66
N SER A 157 27.57 -1.58 18.53
CA SER A 157 28.29 -2.36 19.55
C SER A 157 29.73 -1.90 19.76
N VAL A 158 30.36 -1.34 18.72
CA VAL A 158 31.73 -0.80 18.78
C VAL A 158 31.72 0.58 19.41
N GLU A 159 30.73 1.42 19.09
CA GLU A 159 30.55 2.74 19.70
C GLU A 159 30.26 2.65 21.20
N SER A 160 29.39 1.73 21.62
CA SER A 160 29.10 1.48 23.05
C SER A 160 30.36 1.10 23.84
N ARG A 161 31.19 0.20 23.29
CA ARG A 161 32.44 -0.23 23.95
C ARG A 161 33.49 0.87 24.04
N ARG A 162 33.55 1.78 23.06
CA ARG A 162 34.49 2.92 23.09
C ARG A 162 34.09 3.97 24.13
N ALA A 163 32.79 4.17 24.34
CA ALA A 163 32.28 5.11 25.35
C ALA A 163 32.48 4.62 26.79
N GLU A 164 32.53 3.30 27.01
CA GLU A 164 32.81 2.70 28.33
C GLU A 164 34.30 2.72 28.71
N GLN A 165 35.20 3.02 27.77
CA GLN A 165 36.65 3.02 27.97
C GLN A 165 37.25 4.43 28.13
N SER A 166 36.43 5.50 28.12
CA SER A 166 36.85 6.89 28.39
C SER A 166 36.31 7.37 29.73
#